data_AF-A0A497QI90-F1
#
_entry.id   AF-A0A497QI90-F1
#
_cell.length_a   1.000
_cell.length_b   1.000
_cell.length_c   1.000
_cell.angle_alpha   90.00
_cell.angle_beta   90.00
_cell.angle_gamma   90.00
#
_symmetry.space_group_name_H-M   'P 1'
#
loop_
_entity.id
_entity.type
_entity.pdbx_description
1 polymer ?
#
loop_
_entity_poly.entity_id
_entity_poly.type
_entity_poly.pdbx_seq_one_letter_code
_entity_poly.pdbx_strand_id
1 'polypeptide(L)'
;MRVSRKTAVVLVLAVVVGATLYTIAPPEIVPGVYHVDLSIDALGITTSQLLNVTFVESGENVESVVSLVGPLTNLTITYTSVVVIATNNPLVIEIEASGSPVFASNIHGVITGPSDFELSLRPTRQFGQTFIIEYQPLVKSRGAALLLGVVGVLWFTEGISLVATSIMIPILIVLFAIQGPRAALAPFFDPAVALIFGGFLIGRALSKYDLDKRIALLILSKGAGSGPRLILTVMAASAFLSMWISNTASAAIMIPIALAVISRLRTEEVKTKYGKTLVLGVAYSATLGGVATLVGSPPNPLAAAYVSSFLGMQISFMTWLPFGVPVVLIMLPIMWQWLMYRFKVPKDIEEIRELKEISEKEYARLGPITAEQKLVLAVFLAVVGLWLTEKVPDFVANIVGWNGHGISSSTVALLGGFALLVFRLLDEHDVSHEINWGSLLILGSGIALGGAMIQTGLSTFIAHQLSTLGYLPSFLVIIVIGVVAVLVTMVASNTGAAVILIPIAIPLAAELGIDPLLITMVIAIAVSMDFALPTGTPPSTIAYSTGRVEMREMITAGLVIDLIAVLVVTIVVVYLWSLFGLVVL
;
A
#
# COMPACT_ATOMS: atom_id res chain seq x y z
N MET A 1 -9.81 -29.94 -18.99
CA MET A 1 -10.56 -28.77 -18.50
C MET A 1 -10.90 -27.88 -19.68
N ARG A 2 -12.19 -27.62 -19.94
CA ARG A 2 -12.61 -26.68 -20.99
C ARG A 2 -12.55 -25.26 -20.42
N VAL A 3 -11.87 -24.35 -21.10
CA VAL A 3 -11.92 -22.91 -20.80
C VAL A 3 -13.38 -22.49 -20.79
N SER A 4 -13.83 -21.90 -19.67
CA SER A 4 -15.19 -21.39 -19.54
C SER A 4 -15.48 -20.37 -20.64
N ARG A 5 -16.70 -20.36 -21.19
CA ARG A 5 -17.11 -19.30 -22.14
C ARG A 5 -16.89 -17.90 -21.57
N LYS A 6 -17.05 -17.72 -20.24
CA LYS A 6 -16.77 -16.45 -19.57
C LYS A 6 -15.29 -16.08 -19.65
N THR A 7 -14.40 -17.02 -19.36
CA THR A 7 -12.95 -16.81 -19.47
C THR A 7 -12.54 -16.46 -20.89
N ALA A 8 -13.10 -17.15 -21.90
CA ALA A 8 -12.82 -16.84 -23.29
C ALA A 8 -13.27 -15.41 -23.67
N VAL A 9 -14.47 -15.00 -23.25
CA VAL A 9 -14.98 -13.63 -23.47
C VAL A 9 -14.08 -12.59 -22.80
N VAL A 10 -13.67 -12.83 -21.56
CA VAL A 10 -12.78 -11.90 -20.84
C VAL A 10 -11.41 -11.80 -21.49
N LEU A 11 -10.83 -12.92 -21.93
CA LEU A 11 -9.54 -12.91 -22.63
C LEU A 11 -9.63 -12.13 -23.95
N VAL A 12 -10.71 -12.34 -24.72
CA VAL A 12 -10.96 -11.56 -25.95
C VAL A 12 -11.11 -10.08 -25.61
N LEU A 13 -11.88 -9.74 -24.59
CA LEU A 13 -12.04 -8.35 -24.15
C LEU A 13 -10.70 -7.72 -23.74
N ALA A 14 -9.88 -8.43 -22.97
CA ALA A 14 -8.56 -7.96 -22.55
C ALA A 14 -7.65 -7.70 -23.75
N VAL A 15 -7.63 -8.60 -24.74
CA VAL A 15 -6.86 -8.42 -25.98
C VAL A 15 -7.40 -7.25 -26.80
N VAL A 16 -8.72 -7.12 -26.93
CA VAL A 16 -9.34 -6.00 -27.66
C VAL A 16 -9.02 -4.67 -27.00
N VAL A 17 -9.17 -4.56 -25.67
CA VAL A 17 -8.82 -3.34 -24.93
C VAL A 17 -7.33 -3.05 -25.06
N GLY A 18 -6.47 -4.06 -24.89
CA GLY A 18 -5.03 -3.92 -25.07
C GLY A 18 -4.63 -3.44 -26.47
N ALA A 19 -5.22 -4.02 -27.52
CA ALA A 19 -4.98 -3.62 -28.90
C ALA A 19 -5.48 -2.20 -29.17
N THR A 20 -6.66 -1.83 -28.65
CA THR A 20 -7.16 -0.47 -28.74
C THR A 20 -6.19 0.51 -28.07
N LEU A 21 -5.78 0.24 -26.82
CA LEU A 21 -4.83 1.11 -26.11
C LEU A 21 -3.46 1.18 -26.81
N TYR A 22 -3.00 0.09 -27.43
CA TYR A 22 -1.79 0.10 -28.26
C TYR A 22 -1.90 1.07 -29.44
N THR A 23 -3.06 1.11 -30.10
CA THR A 23 -3.29 1.95 -31.28
C THR A 23 -3.46 3.43 -30.96
N ILE A 24 -4.08 3.75 -29.81
CA ILE A 24 -4.31 5.13 -29.36
C ILE A 24 -3.23 5.64 -28.39
N ALA A 25 -2.19 4.83 -28.14
CA ALA A 25 -1.12 5.22 -27.23
C ALA A 25 -0.46 6.52 -27.70
N PRO A 26 -0.03 7.37 -26.76
CA PRO A 26 0.58 8.65 -27.08
C PRO A 26 1.86 8.48 -27.91
N PRO A 27 2.16 9.43 -28.81
CA PRO A 27 3.39 9.39 -29.59
C PRO A 27 4.61 9.49 -28.66
N GLU A 28 5.64 8.70 -28.96
CA GLU A 28 6.89 8.71 -28.20
C GLU A 28 7.66 10.03 -28.42
N ILE A 29 8.58 10.34 -27.51
CA ILE A 29 9.42 11.53 -27.65
C ILE A 29 10.26 11.44 -28.94
N VAL A 30 10.40 12.57 -29.63
CA VAL A 30 11.16 12.63 -30.89
C VAL A 30 12.58 13.13 -30.59
N PRO A 31 13.62 12.59 -31.23
CA PRO A 31 14.97 13.14 -31.12
C PRO A 31 15.00 14.63 -31.53
N GLY A 32 15.70 15.45 -30.75
CA GLY A 32 15.74 16.89 -31.00
C GLY A 32 16.15 17.69 -29.79
N VAL A 33 16.21 19.01 -29.98
CA VAL A 33 16.51 19.97 -28.92
C VAL A 33 15.21 20.41 -28.25
N TYR A 34 15.23 20.34 -26.93
CA TYR A 34 14.18 20.76 -26.02
C TYR A 34 14.76 21.84 -25.09
N HIS A 35 13.89 22.72 -24.62
CA HIS A 35 14.27 23.80 -23.73
C HIS A 35 13.54 23.65 -22.41
N VAL A 36 14.30 23.59 -21.31
CA VAL A 36 13.73 23.63 -19.96
C VAL A 36 13.90 25.05 -19.43
N ASP A 37 12.80 25.78 -19.30
CA ASP A 37 12.78 27.05 -18.57
C ASP A 37 12.62 26.75 -17.08
N LEU A 38 13.73 26.81 -16.35
CA LEU A 38 13.79 26.55 -14.92
C LEU A 38 13.73 27.86 -14.14
N SER A 39 12.57 28.13 -13.55
CA SER A 39 12.33 29.25 -12.65
C SER A 39 12.57 28.85 -11.19
N ILE A 40 13.38 29.64 -10.49
CA ILE A 40 13.64 29.49 -9.05
C ILE A 40 13.42 30.84 -8.39
N ASP A 41 12.43 30.91 -7.51
CA ASP A 41 12.09 32.12 -6.75
C ASP A 41 12.24 31.89 -5.25
N ALA A 42 13.43 32.16 -4.72
CA ALA A 42 13.78 31.94 -3.33
C ALA A 42 14.39 33.19 -2.69
N LEU A 43 14.50 33.19 -1.36
CA LEU A 43 15.03 34.34 -0.63
C LEU A 43 16.48 34.62 -1.07
N GLY A 44 16.69 35.81 -1.65
CA GLY A 44 18.00 36.24 -2.13
C GLY A 44 18.42 35.67 -3.50
N ILE A 45 17.54 34.99 -4.23
CA ILE A 45 17.74 34.65 -5.64
C ILE A 45 16.39 34.41 -6.36
N THR A 46 16.07 35.25 -7.35
CA THR A 46 14.94 35.04 -8.27
C THR A 46 15.51 34.99 -9.69
N THR A 47 15.45 33.83 -10.33
CA THR A 47 16.11 33.58 -11.62
C THR A 47 15.30 32.62 -12.48
N SER A 48 15.37 32.80 -13.79
CA SER A 48 14.94 31.81 -14.79
C SER A 48 16.16 31.43 -15.62
N GLN A 49 16.40 30.13 -15.75
CA GLN A 49 17.50 29.55 -16.50
C GLN A 49 16.96 28.70 -17.64
N LEU A 50 17.39 29.02 -18.87
CA LEU A 50 17.07 28.21 -20.03
C LEU A 50 18.11 27.10 -20.20
N LEU A 51 17.73 25.86 -19.89
CA LEU A 51 18.58 24.68 -20.05
C LEU A 51 18.27 24.02 -21.40
N ASN A 52 19.30 23.80 -22.21
CA ASN A 52 19.15 23.11 -23.49
C ASN A 52 19.37 21.61 -23.29
N VAL A 53 18.34 20.82 -23.57
CA VAL A 53 18.37 19.36 -23.45
C VAL A 53 18.18 18.76 -24.84
N THR A 54 19.10 17.89 -25.26
CA THR A 54 19.01 17.22 -26.55
C THR A 54 18.71 15.74 -26.35
N PHE A 55 17.56 15.29 -26.84
CA PHE A 55 17.22 13.86 -26.84
C PHE A 55 17.79 13.19 -28.10
N VAL A 56 18.51 12.08 -27.91
CA VAL A 56 19.20 11.34 -28.99
C VAL A 56 18.83 9.86 -28.97
N GLU A 57 18.82 9.20 -30.13
CA GLU A 57 18.49 7.76 -30.20
C GLU A 57 19.60 6.85 -29.68
N SER A 58 20.86 7.29 -29.75
CA SER A 58 22.03 6.53 -29.32
C SER A 58 23.17 7.46 -28.92
N GLY A 59 24.08 6.96 -28.10
CA GLY A 59 25.20 7.73 -27.54
C GLY A 59 25.32 7.52 -26.05
N GLU A 60 25.88 8.52 -25.37
CA GLU A 60 26.01 8.56 -23.91
C GLU A 60 25.32 9.81 -23.39
N ASN A 61 24.86 9.72 -22.14
CA ASN A 61 24.34 10.89 -21.46
C ASN A 61 25.49 11.89 -21.20
N VAL A 62 25.22 13.17 -21.43
CA VAL A 62 26.18 14.24 -21.14
C VAL A 62 25.62 15.12 -20.03
N GLU A 63 26.40 15.36 -18.98
CA GLU A 63 26.06 16.26 -17.89
C GLU A 63 26.60 17.66 -18.14
N SER A 64 25.82 18.65 -17.75
CA SER A 64 26.17 20.06 -17.77
C SER A 64 25.90 20.67 -16.40
N VAL A 65 26.72 21.64 -16.00
CA VAL A 65 26.61 22.32 -14.70
C VAL A 65 26.48 23.82 -14.91
N VAL A 66 25.53 24.44 -14.23
CA VAL A 66 25.32 25.89 -14.17
C VAL A 66 25.37 26.31 -12.71
N SER A 67 26.23 27.27 -12.37
CA SER A 67 26.34 27.81 -11.01
C SER A 67 25.86 29.26 -10.98
N LEU A 68 25.00 29.57 -10.01
CA LEU A 68 24.43 30.89 -9.80
C LEU A 68 24.75 31.35 -8.38
N VAL A 69 25.29 32.56 -8.27
CA VAL A 69 25.65 33.17 -6.98
C VAL A 69 24.68 34.29 -6.70
N GLY A 70 23.85 34.11 -5.67
CA GLY A 70 22.94 35.14 -5.17
C GLY A 70 23.50 35.83 -3.91
N PRO A 71 22.93 36.97 -3.50
CA PRO A 71 23.34 37.67 -2.28
C PRO A 71 23.18 36.86 -0.98
N LEU A 72 22.22 35.94 -0.92
CA LEU A 72 21.97 35.11 0.28
C LEU A 72 21.91 33.60 0.01
N THR A 73 21.81 33.22 -1.26
CA THR A 73 21.60 31.83 -1.69
C THR A 73 22.40 31.57 -2.95
N ASN A 74 23.20 30.51 -2.95
CA ASN A 74 23.93 30.03 -4.12
C ASN A 74 23.29 28.74 -4.60
N LEU A 75 23.21 28.58 -5.92
CA LEU A 75 22.61 27.43 -6.58
C LEU A 75 23.62 26.78 -7.52
N THR A 76 23.74 25.46 -7.44
CA THR A 76 24.43 24.65 -8.43
C THR A 76 23.41 23.73 -9.09
N ILE A 77 23.21 23.91 -10.39
CA ILE A 77 22.26 23.16 -11.20
C ILE A 77 23.05 22.20 -12.09
N THR A 78 22.99 20.92 -11.78
CA THR A 78 23.55 19.84 -12.60
C THR A 78 22.42 19.20 -13.37
N TYR A 79 22.53 19.12 -14.71
CA TYR A 79 21.49 18.52 -15.53
C TYR A 79 22.05 17.72 -16.69
N THR A 80 21.27 16.73 -17.13
CA THR A 80 21.61 15.93 -18.31
C THR A 80 21.28 16.70 -19.59
N SER A 81 22.29 17.30 -20.22
CA SER A 81 22.14 18.12 -21.43
C SER A 81 21.98 17.31 -22.71
N VAL A 82 22.45 16.07 -22.73
CA VAL A 82 22.16 15.08 -23.79
C VAL A 82 21.60 13.83 -23.15
N VAL A 83 20.37 13.45 -23.51
CA VAL A 83 19.66 12.31 -22.93
C VAL A 83 19.42 11.27 -24.02
N VAL A 84 19.91 10.04 -23.81
CA VAL A 84 19.62 8.92 -24.71
C VAL A 84 18.18 8.45 -24.49
N ILE A 85 17.40 8.37 -25.56
CA ILE A 85 16.00 7.93 -25.52
C ILE A 85 15.97 6.42 -25.23
N ALA A 86 15.76 6.07 -23.96
CA ALA A 86 15.66 4.69 -23.50
C ALA A 86 14.73 4.59 -22.28
N THR A 87 14.22 3.38 -22.05
CA THR A 87 13.47 3.08 -20.83
C THR A 87 14.38 3.18 -19.61
N ASN A 88 13.89 3.77 -18.52
CA ASN A 88 14.68 3.96 -17.29
C ASN A 88 15.96 4.79 -17.51
N ASN A 89 15.88 5.81 -18.38
CA ASN A 89 16.92 6.81 -18.60
C ASN A 89 16.28 8.20 -18.59
N PRO A 90 15.90 8.72 -17.40
CA PRO A 90 15.22 9.99 -17.29
C PRO A 90 16.17 11.17 -17.54
N LEU A 91 15.60 12.30 -17.93
CA LEU A 91 16.23 13.61 -17.73
C LEU A 91 16.29 13.88 -16.22
N VAL A 92 17.48 14.13 -15.70
CA VAL A 92 17.70 14.50 -14.31
C VAL A 92 18.19 15.95 -14.24
N ILE A 93 17.56 16.74 -13.39
CA ILE A 93 18.00 18.09 -13.02
C ILE A 93 18.14 18.11 -11.50
N GLU A 94 19.37 18.22 -11.03
CA GLU A 94 19.74 18.33 -9.63
C GLU A 94 20.08 19.79 -9.30
N ILE A 95 19.44 20.32 -8.27
CA ILE A 95 19.57 21.71 -7.82
C ILE A 95 20.05 21.67 -6.38
N GLU A 96 21.32 21.99 -6.16
CA GLU A 96 21.91 22.13 -4.84
C GLU A 96 21.86 23.59 -4.40
N ALA A 97 21.16 23.87 -3.31
CA ALA A 97 21.09 25.19 -2.71
C ALA A 97 21.97 25.29 -1.45
N SER A 98 22.65 26.42 -1.29
CA SER A 98 23.41 26.76 -0.08
C SER A 98 23.14 28.20 0.35
N GLY A 99 23.16 28.45 1.66
CA GLY A 99 22.81 29.75 2.24
C GLY A 99 21.41 29.74 2.85
N SER A 100 20.51 30.60 2.36
CA SER A 100 19.13 30.65 2.86
C SER A 100 18.31 29.44 2.40
N PRO A 101 17.35 28.97 3.22
CA PRO A 101 16.56 27.80 2.87
C PRO A 101 15.68 28.06 1.64
N VAL A 102 15.78 27.16 0.68
CA VAL A 102 14.90 27.04 -0.49
C VAL A 102 13.85 25.96 -0.20
N PHE A 103 12.65 26.11 -0.75
CA PHE A 103 11.60 25.10 -0.70
C PHE A 103 11.29 24.57 -2.09
N ALA A 104 10.81 23.32 -2.18
CA ALA A 104 10.46 22.70 -3.46
C ALA A 104 9.39 23.51 -4.24
N SER A 105 8.50 24.21 -3.53
CA SER A 105 7.49 25.10 -4.12
C SER A 105 8.08 26.34 -4.80
N ASN A 106 9.34 26.68 -4.53
CA ASN A 106 10.04 27.79 -5.18
C ASN A 106 10.62 27.41 -6.54
N ILE A 107 10.64 26.12 -6.89
CA ILE A 107 11.29 25.58 -8.09
C ILE A 107 10.22 25.12 -9.06
N HIS A 108 10.23 25.67 -10.27
CA HIS A 108 9.31 25.32 -11.34
C HIS A 108 10.03 25.25 -12.67
N GLY A 109 10.02 24.09 -13.32
CA GLY A 109 10.50 23.92 -14.68
C GLY A 109 9.35 23.83 -15.67
N VAL A 110 9.56 24.30 -16.89
CA VAL A 110 8.69 23.96 -18.03
C VAL A 110 9.58 23.43 -19.14
N ILE A 111 9.39 22.18 -19.53
CA ILE A 111 10.06 21.63 -20.70
C ILE A 111 9.19 21.89 -21.94
N THR A 112 9.79 22.52 -22.93
CA THR A 112 9.19 22.81 -24.24
C THR A 112 10.00 22.12 -25.34
N GLY A 113 9.32 21.69 -26.40
CA GLY A 113 9.96 20.98 -27.50
C GLY A 113 9.24 21.11 -28.83
N PRO A 114 9.68 20.35 -29.84
CA PRO A 114 9.00 20.26 -31.12
C PRO A 114 7.53 19.84 -30.96
N SER A 115 6.67 20.25 -31.90
CA SER A 115 5.25 19.84 -31.98
C SER A 115 4.37 20.28 -30.80
N ASP A 116 4.56 21.52 -30.32
CA ASP A 116 3.80 22.12 -29.21
C ASP A 116 3.86 21.28 -27.92
N PHE A 117 4.94 20.51 -27.74
CA PHE A 117 5.16 19.77 -26.51
C PHE A 117 5.49 20.74 -25.38
N GLU A 118 4.69 20.71 -24.32
CA GLU A 118 4.88 21.48 -23.09
C GLU A 118 4.50 20.61 -21.89
N LEU A 119 5.37 20.56 -20.89
CA LEU A 119 5.13 19.83 -19.64
C LEU A 119 5.74 20.56 -18.45
N SER A 120 4.99 20.62 -17.34
CA SER A 120 5.51 21.17 -16.09
C SER A 120 6.45 20.18 -15.43
N LEU A 121 7.55 20.67 -14.88
CA LEU A 121 8.54 19.90 -14.15
C LEU A 121 8.65 20.44 -12.74
N ARG A 122 8.53 19.56 -11.76
CA ARG A 122 8.63 19.90 -10.33
C ARG A 122 9.59 18.95 -9.62
N PRO A 123 10.18 19.37 -8.48
CA PRO A 123 11.00 18.49 -7.67
C PRO A 123 10.23 17.21 -7.29
N THR A 124 10.80 16.07 -7.65
CA THR A 124 10.27 14.73 -7.34
C THR A 124 10.88 14.15 -6.08
N ARG A 125 12.12 14.56 -5.75
CA ARG A 125 12.84 14.19 -4.53
C ARG A 125 13.54 15.40 -3.92
N GLN A 126 13.71 15.35 -2.61
CA GLN A 126 14.45 16.36 -1.86
C GLN A 126 15.30 15.69 -0.78
N PHE A 127 16.57 16.06 -0.71
CA PHE A 127 17.51 15.65 0.34
C PHE A 127 18.15 16.90 0.94
N GLY A 128 17.59 17.38 2.05
CA GLY A 128 18.04 18.64 2.65
C GLY A 128 17.76 19.83 1.72
N GLN A 129 18.83 20.42 1.17
CA GLN A 129 18.77 21.54 0.22
C GLN A 129 19.14 21.12 -1.22
N THR A 130 19.16 19.81 -1.48
CA THR A 130 19.29 19.24 -2.82
C THR A 130 17.90 18.84 -3.33
N PHE A 131 17.49 19.39 -4.48
CA PHE A 131 16.22 19.11 -5.13
C PHE A 131 16.46 18.40 -6.45
N ILE A 132 15.74 17.30 -6.69
CA ILE A 132 15.91 16.50 -7.90
C ILE A 132 14.59 16.48 -8.68
N ILE A 133 14.65 16.95 -9.92
CA ILE A 133 13.60 16.82 -10.91
C ILE A 133 13.98 15.65 -11.82
N GLU A 134 13.14 14.62 -11.86
CA GLU A 134 13.29 13.50 -12.79
C GLU A 134 12.13 13.49 -13.78
N TYR A 135 12.44 13.54 -15.07
CA TYR A 135 11.47 13.39 -16.15
C TYR A 135 11.83 12.19 -17.02
N GLN A 136 11.05 11.12 -16.93
CA GLN A 136 11.19 9.99 -17.84
C GLN A 136 10.46 10.30 -19.16
N PRO A 137 11.18 10.43 -20.29
CA PRO A 137 10.55 10.64 -21.58
C PRO A 137 9.68 9.44 -21.96
N LEU A 138 8.65 9.74 -22.75
CA LEU A 138 7.71 8.75 -23.24
C LEU A 138 8.37 7.85 -24.30
N VAL A 139 8.58 6.59 -23.97
CA VAL A 139 9.27 5.59 -24.81
C VAL A 139 8.55 4.25 -24.75
N LYS A 140 8.51 3.47 -25.84
CA LYS A 140 7.77 2.20 -25.90
C LYS A 140 6.31 2.32 -25.42
N SER A 141 5.70 3.48 -25.62
CA SER A 141 4.40 3.86 -25.04
C SER A 141 3.29 2.90 -25.42
N ARG A 142 3.31 2.42 -26.67
CA ARG A 142 2.34 1.46 -27.21
C ARG A 142 2.34 0.15 -26.44
N GLY A 143 3.52 -0.41 -26.17
CA GLY A 143 3.68 -1.65 -25.41
C GLY A 143 3.21 -1.49 -23.98
N ALA A 144 3.57 -0.38 -23.33
CA ALA A 144 3.15 -0.07 -21.97
C ALA A 144 1.62 0.14 -21.86
N ALA A 145 1.01 0.84 -22.81
CA ALA A 145 -0.43 1.06 -22.86
C ALA A 145 -1.22 -0.24 -23.08
N LEU A 146 -0.72 -1.11 -23.96
CA LEU A 146 -1.28 -2.45 -24.13
C LEU A 146 -1.21 -3.25 -22.84
N LEU A 147 -0.03 -3.29 -22.20
CA LEU A 147 0.19 -3.99 -20.95
C LEU A 147 -0.80 -3.53 -19.88
N LEU A 148 -0.94 -2.21 -19.68
CA LEU A 148 -1.89 -1.62 -18.75
C LEU A 148 -3.33 -2.03 -19.05
N GLY A 149 -3.76 -1.96 -20.32
CA GLY A 149 -5.11 -2.33 -20.73
C GLY A 149 -5.45 -3.79 -20.51
N VAL A 150 -4.56 -4.69 -20.95
CA VAL A 150 -4.74 -6.14 -20.78
C VAL A 150 -4.79 -6.49 -19.29
N VAL A 151 -3.80 -6.04 -18.52
CA VAL A 151 -3.69 -6.38 -17.09
C VAL A 151 -4.85 -5.78 -16.31
N GLY A 152 -5.21 -4.52 -16.59
CA GLY A 152 -6.36 -3.86 -15.99
C GLY A 152 -7.62 -4.69 -16.16
N VAL A 153 -7.98 -5.05 -17.40
CA VAL A 153 -9.17 -5.87 -17.66
C VAL A 153 -9.10 -7.21 -16.90
N LEU A 154 -7.96 -7.91 -16.94
CA LEU A 154 -7.85 -9.23 -16.31
C LEU A 154 -7.89 -9.18 -14.78
N TRP A 155 -7.35 -8.14 -14.14
CA TRP A 155 -7.44 -7.98 -12.69
C TRP A 155 -8.80 -7.47 -12.22
N PHE A 156 -9.48 -6.61 -12.98
CA PHE A 156 -10.83 -6.16 -12.64
C PHE A 156 -11.87 -7.27 -12.83
N THR A 157 -11.71 -8.12 -13.83
CA THR A 157 -12.71 -9.14 -14.16
C THR A 157 -12.41 -10.52 -13.58
N GLU A 158 -11.17 -10.76 -13.13
CA GLU A 158 -10.64 -12.05 -12.69
C GLU A 158 -11.00 -13.21 -13.66
N GLY A 159 -11.01 -12.94 -14.98
CA GLY A 159 -11.39 -13.96 -15.97
C GLY A 159 -10.43 -15.15 -16.03
N ILE A 160 -9.18 -14.92 -15.63
CA ILE A 160 -8.18 -15.93 -15.27
C ILE A 160 -7.67 -15.63 -13.85
N SER A 161 -6.98 -16.58 -13.21
CA SER A 161 -6.46 -16.36 -11.87
C SER A 161 -5.49 -15.18 -11.83
N LEU A 162 -5.51 -14.40 -10.74
CA LEU A 162 -4.60 -13.29 -10.52
C LEU A 162 -3.13 -13.70 -10.72
N VAL A 163 -2.79 -14.93 -10.30
CA VAL A 163 -1.46 -15.55 -10.50
C VAL A 163 -1.10 -15.72 -11.98
N ALA A 164 -2.04 -16.17 -12.81
CA ALA A 164 -1.79 -16.32 -14.25
C ALA A 164 -1.56 -14.95 -14.90
N THR A 165 -2.34 -13.93 -14.52
CA THR A 165 -2.11 -12.54 -14.95
C THR A 165 -0.74 -12.04 -14.47
N SER A 166 -0.35 -12.34 -13.24
CA SER A 166 0.96 -11.95 -12.67
C SER A 166 2.14 -12.51 -13.44
N ILE A 167 2.08 -13.77 -13.88
CA ILE A 167 3.14 -14.40 -14.69
C ILE A 167 3.17 -13.79 -16.11
N MET A 168 2.03 -13.38 -16.63
CA MET A 168 1.94 -12.78 -17.97
C MET A 168 2.61 -11.40 -18.05
N ILE A 169 2.63 -10.63 -16.97
CA ILE A 169 3.22 -9.27 -16.93
C ILE A 169 4.69 -9.25 -17.39
N PRO A 170 5.64 -9.98 -16.75
CA PRO A 170 7.04 -9.96 -17.19
C PRO A 170 7.22 -10.52 -18.61
N ILE A 171 6.37 -11.46 -19.05
CA ILE A 171 6.38 -11.98 -20.42
C ILE A 171 6.08 -10.85 -21.41
N LEU A 172 5.00 -10.10 -21.17
CA LEU A 172 4.62 -8.98 -22.04
C LEU A 172 5.66 -7.85 -22.01
N ILE A 173 6.24 -7.53 -20.84
CA ILE A 173 7.33 -6.55 -20.72
C ILE A 173 8.50 -6.90 -21.66
N VAL A 174 8.90 -8.18 -21.69
CA VAL A 174 9.99 -8.66 -22.55
C VAL A 174 9.58 -8.69 -24.03
N LEU A 175 8.38 -9.21 -24.35
CA LEU A 175 7.90 -9.33 -25.73
C LEU A 175 7.74 -7.96 -26.43
N PHE A 176 7.34 -6.93 -25.69
CA PHE A 176 7.24 -5.57 -26.19
C PHE A 176 8.54 -4.76 -26.06
N ALA A 177 9.65 -5.41 -25.66
CA ALA A 177 10.96 -4.79 -25.49
C ALA A 177 10.92 -3.53 -24.60
N ILE A 178 10.07 -3.55 -23.57
CA ILE A 178 10.04 -2.52 -22.53
C ILE A 178 11.27 -2.69 -21.64
N GLN A 179 11.60 -3.92 -21.26
CA GLN A 179 12.82 -4.23 -20.52
C GLN A 179 13.37 -5.60 -20.92
N GLY A 180 14.64 -5.84 -20.62
CA GLY A 180 15.25 -7.17 -20.75
C GLY A 180 14.74 -8.16 -19.68
N PRO A 181 14.91 -9.49 -19.91
CA PRO A 181 14.38 -10.52 -19.01
C PRO A 181 14.81 -10.40 -17.55
N ARG A 182 16.07 -10.01 -17.30
CA ARG A 182 16.59 -9.83 -15.95
C ARG A 182 15.84 -8.73 -15.19
N ALA A 183 15.61 -7.59 -15.84
CA ALA A 183 14.92 -6.46 -15.23
C ALA A 183 13.42 -6.74 -15.06
N ALA A 184 12.79 -7.41 -16.03
CA ALA A 184 11.38 -7.79 -15.95
C ALA A 184 11.07 -8.80 -14.82
N LEU A 185 12.02 -9.71 -14.51
CA LEU A 185 11.85 -10.75 -13.48
C LEU A 185 12.36 -10.35 -12.10
N ALA A 186 13.28 -9.38 -11.99
CA ALA A 186 13.86 -8.95 -10.72
C ALA A 186 12.82 -8.55 -9.64
N PRO A 187 11.70 -7.86 -9.98
CA PRO A 187 10.68 -7.46 -9.00
C PRO A 187 10.04 -8.61 -8.21
N PHE A 188 10.09 -9.85 -8.71
CA PHE A 188 9.57 -11.02 -7.98
C PHE A 188 10.40 -11.41 -6.76
N PHE A 189 11.60 -10.86 -6.61
CA PHE A 189 12.46 -11.01 -5.43
C PHE A 189 12.80 -9.67 -4.78
N ASP A 190 11.90 -8.67 -4.93
CA ASP A 190 12.03 -7.37 -4.29
C ASP A 190 12.03 -7.49 -2.75
N PRO A 191 12.75 -6.61 -2.01
CA PRO A 191 12.69 -6.56 -0.55
C PRO A 191 11.27 -6.56 0.04
N ALA A 192 10.28 -5.93 -0.61
CA ALA A 192 8.89 -5.97 -0.19
C ALA A 192 8.28 -7.38 -0.28
N VAL A 193 8.64 -8.15 -1.32
CA VAL A 193 8.23 -9.56 -1.47
C VAL A 193 8.89 -10.42 -0.40
N ALA A 194 10.18 -10.22 -0.15
CA ALA A 194 10.92 -10.92 0.91
C ALA A 194 10.36 -10.65 2.31
N LEU A 195 9.95 -9.40 2.58
CA LEU A 195 9.30 -9.00 3.82
C LEU A 195 7.99 -9.77 4.06
N ILE A 196 7.10 -9.81 3.06
CA ILE A 196 5.84 -10.57 3.17
C ILE A 196 6.09 -12.07 3.28
N PHE A 197 7.06 -12.62 2.55
CA PHE A 197 7.41 -14.03 2.67
C PHE A 197 7.86 -14.38 4.10
N GLY A 198 8.78 -13.61 4.68
CA GLY A 198 9.19 -13.80 6.08
C GLY A 198 8.04 -13.61 7.06
N GLY A 199 7.17 -12.61 6.82
CA GLY A 199 5.93 -12.39 7.57
C GLY A 199 4.98 -13.59 7.55
N PHE A 200 4.78 -14.22 6.38
CA PHE A 200 3.97 -15.42 6.24
C PHE A 200 4.55 -16.62 7.00
N LEU A 201 5.88 -16.79 7.01
CA LEU A 201 6.51 -17.86 7.81
C LEU A 201 6.27 -17.63 9.30
N ILE A 202 6.46 -16.40 9.78
CA ILE A 202 6.23 -16.05 11.18
C ILE A 202 4.75 -16.25 11.55
N GLY A 203 3.83 -15.77 10.71
CA GLY A 203 2.41 -15.94 10.93
C GLY A 203 1.95 -17.40 10.88
N ARG A 204 2.55 -18.20 9.99
CA ARG A 204 2.33 -19.65 9.94
C ARG A 204 2.78 -20.33 11.22
N ALA A 205 3.95 -19.98 11.76
CA ALA A 205 4.40 -20.54 13.04
C ALA A 205 3.47 -20.16 14.20
N LEU A 206 2.98 -18.92 14.26
CA LEU A 206 1.98 -18.52 15.26
C LEU A 206 0.71 -19.37 15.17
N SER A 207 0.25 -19.65 13.95
CA SER A 207 -0.96 -20.44 13.70
C SER A 207 -0.77 -21.93 13.97
N LYS A 208 0.35 -22.52 13.53
CA LYS A 208 0.68 -23.96 13.69
C LYS A 208 0.71 -24.37 15.17
N TYR A 209 1.12 -23.46 16.04
CA TYR A 209 1.23 -23.69 17.48
C TYR A 209 0.09 -23.07 18.30
N ASP A 210 -1.03 -22.70 17.67
CA ASP A 210 -2.23 -22.10 18.31
C ASP A 210 -1.91 -20.88 19.21
N LEU A 211 -0.82 -20.16 18.93
CA LEU A 211 -0.42 -18.98 19.70
C LEU A 211 -1.37 -17.81 19.43
N ASP A 212 -1.79 -17.66 18.19
CA ASP A 212 -2.83 -16.73 17.76
C ASP A 212 -4.15 -16.93 18.53
N LYS A 213 -4.64 -18.18 18.64
CA LYS A 213 -5.83 -18.55 19.41
C LYS A 213 -5.64 -18.31 20.90
N ARG A 214 -4.45 -18.64 21.44
CA ARG A 214 -4.12 -18.37 22.84
C ARG A 214 -4.13 -16.86 23.14
N ILE A 215 -3.55 -16.04 22.27
CA ILE A 215 -3.55 -14.58 22.38
C ILE A 215 -4.98 -14.03 22.28
N ALA A 216 -5.77 -14.51 21.32
CA ALA A 216 -7.17 -14.13 21.16
C ALA A 216 -7.96 -14.39 22.45
N LEU A 217 -7.90 -15.62 22.98
CA LEU A 217 -8.61 -15.99 24.20
C LEU A 217 -8.10 -15.25 25.43
N LEU A 218 -6.80 -14.92 25.51
CA LEU A 218 -6.23 -14.10 26.59
C LEU A 218 -6.79 -12.67 26.58
N ILE A 219 -6.88 -12.05 25.39
CA ILE A 219 -7.47 -10.71 25.24
C ILE A 219 -8.95 -10.75 25.65
N LEU A 220 -9.68 -11.78 25.22
CA LEU A 220 -11.09 -11.97 25.53
C LEU A 220 -11.34 -12.27 27.01
N SER A 221 -10.52 -13.10 27.65
CA SER A 221 -10.65 -13.43 29.08
C SER A 221 -10.40 -12.22 29.98
N LYS A 222 -9.54 -11.30 29.53
CA LYS A 222 -9.30 -10.00 30.19
C LYS A 222 -10.30 -8.91 29.79
N GLY A 223 -11.13 -9.17 28.77
CA GLY A 223 -12.12 -8.26 28.24
C GLY A 223 -13.26 -7.91 29.20
N ALA A 224 -13.98 -6.84 28.91
CA ALA A 224 -15.02 -6.30 29.79
C ALA A 224 -16.35 -7.08 29.71
N GLY A 225 -17.03 -7.22 30.86
CA GLY A 225 -18.24 -8.04 31.03
C GLY A 225 -19.57 -7.44 30.58
N SER A 226 -19.59 -6.44 29.68
CA SER A 226 -20.85 -5.92 29.10
C SER A 226 -20.91 -6.14 27.59
N GLY A 227 -22.11 -6.35 27.06
CA GLY A 227 -22.34 -6.72 25.65
C GLY A 227 -21.63 -5.85 24.62
N PRO A 228 -21.82 -4.51 24.65
CA PRO A 228 -21.15 -3.59 23.74
C PRO A 228 -19.61 -3.64 23.84
N ARG A 229 -19.06 -3.77 25.06
CA ARG A 229 -17.62 -3.79 25.28
C ARG A 229 -16.99 -5.11 24.86
N LEU A 230 -17.72 -6.21 24.96
CA LEU A 230 -17.28 -7.50 24.44
C LEU A 230 -17.12 -7.44 22.91
N ILE A 231 -18.06 -6.81 22.18
CA ILE A 231 -17.92 -6.60 20.73
C ILE A 231 -16.64 -5.81 20.44
N LEU A 232 -16.42 -4.69 21.14
CA LEU A 232 -15.20 -3.90 20.95
C LEU A 232 -13.93 -4.71 21.28
N THR A 233 -13.96 -5.56 22.30
CA THR A 233 -12.82 -6.40 22.67
C THR A 233 -12.52 -7.46 21.61
N VAL A 234 -13.57 -8.09 21.06
CA VAL A 234 -13.46 -9.02 19.93
C VAL A 234 -12.93 -8.32 18.68
N MET A 235 -13.42 -7.11 18.39
CA MET A 235 -12.93 -6.30 17.26
C MET A 235 -11.47 -5.90 17.46
N ALA A 236 -11.09 -5.45 18.65
CA ALA A 236 -9.71 -5.07 18.97
C ALA A 236 -8.77 -6.28 18.89
N ALA A 237 -9.18 -7.45 19.37
CA ALA A 237 -8.42 -8.69 19.22
C ALA A 237 -8.23 -9.07 17.74
N SER A 238 -9.30 -8.98 16.94
CA SER A 238 -9.26 -9.28 15.49
C SER A 238 -8.33 -8.32 14.75
N ALA A 239 -8.43 -7.01 15.03
CA ALA A 239 -7.54 -6.01 14.46
C ALA A 239 -6.08 -6.25 14.88
N PHE A 240 -5.84 -6.49 16.18
CA PHE A 240 -4.50 -6.75 16.70
C PHE A 240 -3.84 -7.97 16.08
N LEU A 241 -4.55 -9.11 15.97
CA LEU A 241 -4.02 -10.28 15.29
C LEU A 241 -3.68 -9.95 13.83
N SER A 242 -4.57 -9.24 13.14
CA SER A 242 -4.38 -8.89 11.74
C SER A 242 -3.13 -8.03 11.47
N MET A 243 -2.65 -7.29 12.47
CA MET A 243 -1.39 -6.53 12.35
C MET A 243 -0.16 -7.42 12.11
N TRP A 244 -0.22 -8.71 12.43
CA TRP A 244 0.96 -9.59 12.45
C TRP A 244 0.85 -10.81 11.55
N ILE A 245 -0.38 -11.29 11.33
CA ILE A 245 -0.65 -12.48 10.50
C ILE A 245 -1.21 -12.06 9.14
N SER A 246 -2.46 -12.39 8.85
CA SER A 246 -3.19 -11.87 7.71
C SER A 246 -4.63 -11.59 8.09
N ASN A 247 -5.26 -10.67 7.36
CA ASN A 247 -6.68 -10.35 7.47
C ASN A 247 -7.55 -11.62 7.47
N THR A 248 -7.32 -12.51 6.49
CA THR A 248 -8.07 -13.76 6.32
C THR A 248 -7.91 -14.70 7.50
N ALA A 249 -6.67 -14.91 7.97
CA ALA A 249 -6.39 -15.80 9.08
C ALA A 249 -6.99 -15.26 10.40
N SER A 250 -6.86 -13.96 10.65
CA SER A 250 -7.48 -13.32 11.82
C SER A 250 -9.00 -13.53 11.84
N ALA A 251 -9.67 -13.27 10.72
CA ALA A 251 -11.11 -13.49 10.61
C ALA A 251 -11.49 -14.98 10.77
N ALA A 252 -10.72 -15.90 10.18
CA ALA A 252 -10.97 -17.34 10.27
C ALA A 252 -10.89 -17.87 11.71
N ILE A 253 -10.03 -17.30 12.56
CA ILE A 253 -9.91 -17.66 13.98
C ILE A 253 -11.04 -17.03 14.80
N MET A 254 -11.32 -15.75 14.54
CA MET A 254 -12.22 -14.96 15.37
C MET A 254 -13.70 -15.24 15.09
N ILE A 255 -14.07 -15.63 13.87
CA ILE A 255 -15.47 -15.93 13.51
C ILE A 255 -16.02 -17.13 14.29
N PRO A 256 -15.36 -18.30 14.39
CA PRO A 256 -15.82 -19.41 15.23
C PRO A 256 -15.98 -19.02 16.70
N ILE A 257 -15.06 -18.21 17.24
CA ILE A 257 -15.14 -17.70 18.62
C ILE A 257 -16.37 -16.79 18.78
N ALA A 258 -16.58 -15.88 17.82
CA ALA A 258 -17.76 -15.03 17.79
C ALA A 258 -19.07 -15.85 17.73
N LEU A 259 -19.13 -16.88 16.90
CA LEU A 259 -20.29 -17.78 16.81
C LEU A 259 -20.53 -18.55 18.11
N ALA A 260 -19.47 -18.99 18.79
CA ALA A 260 -19.57 -19.63 20.10
C ALA A 260 -20.18 -18.68 21.14
N VAL A 261 -19.77 -17.41 21.17
CA VAL A 261 -20.37 -16.35 22.01
C VAL A 261 -21.85 -16.18 21.68
N ILE A 262 -22.21 -16.05 20.39
CA ILE A 262 -23.60 -15.81 19.98
C ILE A 262 -24.51 -17.00 20.30
N SER A 263 -24.01 -18.23 20.24
CA SER A 263 -24.80 -19.45 20.51
C SER A 263 -25.36 -19.52 21.94
N ARG A 264 -24.79 -18.73 22.86
CA ARG A 264 -25.17 -18.70 24.29
C ARG A 264 -26.24 -17.68 24.62
N LEU A 265 -26.51 -16.73 23.72
CA LEU A 265 -27.57 -15.74 23.90
C LEU A 265 -28.93 -16.44 23.86
N ARG A 266 -29.85 -16.12 24.77
CA ARG A 266 -31.11 -16.89 24.89
C ARG A 266 -32.18 -16.36 23.96
N THR A 267 -32.31 -15.04 23.89
CA THR A 267 -33.35 -14.36 23.10
C THR A 267 -32.97 -14.25 21.61
N GLU A 268 -33.86 -14.67 20.71
CA GLU A 268 -33.62 -14.64 19.26
C GLU A 268 -33.41 -13.22 18.70
N GLU A 269 -34.09 -12.21 19.26
CA GLU A 269 -33.89 -10.82 18.88
C GLU A 269 -32.46 -10.34 19.19
N VAL A 270 -31.95 -10.67 20.39
CA VAL A 270 -30.60 -10.32 20.82
C VAL A 270 -29.57 -11.10 20.01
N LYS A 271 -29.77 -12.40 19.81
CA LYS A 271 -28.94 -13.25 18.93
C LYS A 271 -28.79 -12.67 17.53
N THR A 272 -29.89 -12.19 16.95
CA THR A 272 -29.89 -11.66 15.58
C THR A 272 -29.12 -10.34 15.52
N LYS A 273 -29.47 -9.35 16.36
CA LYS A 273 -28.84 -8.03 16.35
C LYS A 273 -27.37 -8.09 16.75
N TYR A 274 -27.08 -8.77 17.87
CA TYR A 274 -25.72 -8.95 18.37
C TYR A 274 -24.88 -9.79 17.42
N GLY A 275 -25.46 -10.85 16.84
CA GLY A 275 -24.77 -11.72 15.90
C GLY A 275 -24.34 -11.01 14.63
N LYS A 276 -25.22 -10.17 14.05
CA LYS A 276 -24.88 -9.34 12.89
C LYS A 276 -23.73 -8.39 13.19
N THR A 277 -23.81 -7.66 14.31
CA THR A 277 -22.77 -6.71 14.73
C THR A 277 -21.44 -7.39 15.02
N LEU A 278 -21.46 -8.55 15.69
CA LEU A 278 -20.23 -9.25 16.06
C LEU A 278 -19.52 -9.87 14.85
N VAL A 279 -20.27 -10.53 13.96
CA VAL A 279 -19.72 -11.16 12.75
C VAL A 279 -19.15 -10.10 11.79
N LEU A 280 -19.89 -9.01 11.53
CA LEU A 280 -19.36 -7.89 10.73
C LEU A 280 -18.22 -7.18 11.43
N GLY A 281 -18.32 -7.00 12.75
CA GLY A 281 -17.27 -6.39 13.56
C GLY A 281 -15.95 -7.12 13.42
N VAL A 282 -15.95 -8.46 13.52
CA VAL A 282 -14.76 -9.30 13.29
C VAL A 282 -14.20 -9.09 11.88
N ALA A 283 -15.03 -9.22 10.84
CA ALA A 283 -14.56 -9.09 9.47
C ALA A 283 -13.94 -7.71 9.20
N TYR A 284 -14.65 -6.65 9.57
CA TYR A 284 -14.19 -5.31 9.28
C TYR A 284 -12.96 -4.93 10.12
N SER A 285 -12.88 -5.35 11.38
CA SER A 285 -11.70 -5.09 12.22
C SER A 285 -10.48 -5.91 11.79
N ALA A 286 -10.65 -7.13 11.28
CA ALA A 286 -9.57 -7.89 10.68
C ALA A 286 -9.01 -7.18 9.43
N THR A 287 -9.88 -6.71 8.53
CA THR A 287 -9.45 -5.90 7.37
C THR A 287 -8.77 -4.60 7.80
N LEU A 288 -9.35 -3.86 8.75
CA LEU A 288 -8.78 -2.62 9.28
C LEU A 288 -7.41 -2.85 9.93
N GLY A 289 -7.24 -3.91 10.73
CA GLY A 289 -6.01 -4.19 11.46
C GLY A 289 -4.79 -4.37 10.55
N GLY A 290 -4.99 -4.89 9.34
CA GLY A 290 -3.92 -5.08 8.36
C GLY A 290 -3.30 -3.76 7.86
N VAL A 291 -3.96 -2.62 8.06
CA VAL A 291 -3.46 -1.29 7.70
C VAL A 291 -2.33 -0.84 8.65
N ALA A 292 -2.33 -1.33 9.90
CA ALA A 292 -1.47 -0.79 10.96
C ALA A 292 0.02 -0.97 10.71
N THR A 293 0.43 -2.07 10.10
CA THR A 293 1.83 -2.48 9.96
C THR A 293 2.17 -2.78 8.50
N LEU A 294 3.46 -2.75 8.19
CA LEU A 294 3.94 -3.00 6.83
C LEU A 294 3.69 -4.43 6.33
N VAL A 295 3.42 -5.39 7.23
CA VAL A 295 3.21 -6.81 6.88
C VAL A 295 1.72 -7.19 6.85
N GLY A 296 0.85 -6.44 7.52
CA GLY A 296 -0.54 -6.82 7.72
C GLY A 296 -1.37 -6.94 6.44
N SER A 297 -1.10 -6.12 5.41
CA SER A 297 -1.84 -6.10 4.15
C SER A 297 -0.91 -5.92 2.94
N PRO A 298 -1.08 -6.66 1.83
CA PRO A 298 -0.20 -6.58 0.66
C PRO A 298 -0.03 -5.21 -0.03
N PRO A 299 -1.01 -4.27 -0.01
CA PRO A 299 -0.81 -2.91 -0.53
C PRO A 299 0.26 -2.11 0.22
N ASN A 300 0.49 -2.39 1.50
CA ASN A 300 1.43 -1.65 2.35
C ASN A 300 2.89 -1.80 1.88
N PRO A 301 3.45 -3.03 1.74
CA PRO A 301 4.82 -3.21 1.27
C PRO A 301 4.95 -2.86 -0.22
N LEU A 302 3.88 -2.97 -1.01
CA LEU A 302 3.86 -2.49 -2.40
C LEU A 302 4.07 -0.97 -2.44
N ALA A 303 3.35 -0.22 -1.60
CA ALA A 303 3.53 1.22 -1.49
C ALA A 303 4.94 1.58 -1.03
N ALA A 304 5.49 0.87 -0.04
CA ALA A 304 6.88 1.03 0.38
C ALA A 304 7.89 0.76 -0.76
N ALA A 305 7.67 -0.27 -1.58
CA ALA A 305 8.51 -0.55 -2.74
C ALA A 305 8.48 0.59 -3.77
N TYR A 306 7.29 1.15 -4.04
CA TYR A 306 7.14 2.29 -4.96
C TYR A 306 7.76 3.57 -4.41
N VAL A 307 7.56 3.87 -3.12
CA VAL A 307 8.21 5.00 -2.46
C VAL A 307 9.73 4.87 -2.51
N SER A 308 10.26 3.66 -2.27
CA SER A 308 11.70 3.41 -2.38
C SER A 308 12.22 3.54 -3.81
N SER A 309 11.49 3.01 -4.78
CA SER A 309 11.93 2.97 -6.18
C SER A 309 11.83 4.34 -6.86
N PHE A 310 10.84 5.15 -6.49
CA PHE A 310 10.53 6.39 -7.22
C PHE A 310 10.79 7.65 -6.42
N LEU A 311 10.64 7.62 -5.10
CA LEU A 311 10.93 8.76 -4.24
C LEU A 311 12.31 8.66 -3.57
N GLY A 312 13.01 7.53 -3.73
CA GLY A 312 14.32 7.30 -3.10
C GLY A 312 14.26 7.22 -1.57
N MET A 313 13.06 7.05 -1.00
CA MET A 313 12.83 7.01 0.43
C MET A 313 12.60 5.58 0.91
N GLN A 314 13.39 5.14 1.89
CA GLN A 314 13.19 3.81 2.47
C GLN A 314 12.10 3.85 3.54
N ILE A 315 11.04 3.07 3.32
CA ILE A 315 9.98 2.86 4.31
C ILE A 315 10.24 1.53 5.04
N SER A 316 10.85 1.64 6.21
CA SER A 316 11.00 0.56 7.18
C SER A 316 9.68 0.23 7.90
N PHE A 317 9.66 -0.89 8.61
CA PHE A 317 8.54 -1.27 9.48
C PHE A 317 8.21 -0.17 10.50
N MET A 318 9.22 0.39 11.17
CA MET A 318 9.03 1.43 12.19
C MET A 318 8.48 2.73 11.59
N THR A 319 8.97 3.13 10.42
CA THR A 319 8.52 4.36 9.73
C THR A 319 7.10 4.23 9.16
N TRP A 320 6.57 3.01 8.97
CA TRP A 320 5.18 2.81 8.55
C TRP A 320 4.17 3.06 9.67
N LEU A 321 4.51 2.75 10.93
CA LEU A 321 3.57 2.76 12.05
C LEU A 321 2.84 4.10 12.24
N PRO A 322 3.50 5.28 12.13
CA PRO A 322 2.82 6.57 12.21
C PRO A 322 1.76 6.82 11.14
N PHE A 323 1.83 6.13 9.99
CA PHE A 323 0.82 6.19 8.94
C PHE A 323 -0.36 5.27 9.25
N GLY A 324 -0.11 4.00 9.55
CA GLY A 324 -1.14 2.99 9.68
C GLY A 324 -1.83 2.94 11.06
N VAL A 325 -1.06 2.99 12.15
CA VAL A 325 -1.59 2.77 13.52
C VAL A 325 -2.64 3.82 13.91
N PRO A 326 -2.44 5.13 13.68
CA PRO A 326 -3.46 6.12 14.02
C PRO A 326 -4.78 5.90 13.30
N VAL A 327 -4.75 5.47 12.02
CA VAL A 327 -5.95 5.16 11.25
C VAL A 327 -6.73 4.04 11.93
N VAL A 328 -6.07 2.95 12.34
CA VAL A 328 -6.72 1.84 13.05
C VAL A 328 -7.29 2.29 14.40
N LEU A 329 -6.54 3.07 15.18
CA LEU A 329 -6.98 3.55 16.50
C LEU A 329 -8.21 4.47 16.42
N ILE A 330 -8.35 5.25 15.34
CA ILE A 330 -9.48 6.15 15.13
C ILE A 330 -10.66 5.39 14.50
N MET A 331 -10.41 4.57 13.49
CA MET A 331 -11.47 3.87 12.75
C MET A 331 -12.13 2.77 13.57
N LEU A 332 -11.37 2.01 14.36
CA LEU A 332 -11.91 0.90 15.15
C LEU A 332 -13.08 1.31 16.07
N PRO A 333 -12.97 2.37 16.91
CA PRO A 333 -14.10 2.82 17.73
C PRO A 333 -15.24 3.41 16.89
N ILE A 334 -14.96 4.09 15.77
CA ILE A 334 -16.00 4.62 14.89
C ILE A 334 -16.82 3.49 14.26
N MET A 335 -16.15 2.46 13.75
CA MET A 335 -16.76 1.27 13.17
C MET A 335 -17.60 0.53 14.21
N TRP A 336 -17.06 0.35 15.41
CA TRP A 336 -17.80 -0.25 16.51
C TRP A 336 -19.07 0.53 16.83
N GLN A 337 -18.99 1.86 16.99
CA GLN A 337 -20.16 2.70 17.28
C GLN A 337 -21.20 2.66 16.17
N TRP A 338 -20.76 2.73 14.90
CA TRP A 338 -21.65 2.66 13.75
C TRP A 338 -22.40 1.33 13.69
N LEU A 339 -21.70 0.19 13.85
CA LEU A 339 -22.35 -1.13 13.82
C LEU A 339 -23.32 -1.31 15.01
N MET A 340 -22.97 -0.78 16.19
CA MET A 340 -23.86 -0.77 17.35
C MET A 340 -25.15 0.03 17.09
N TYR A 341 -25.02 1.21 16.48
CA TYR A 341 -26.13 2.07 16.10
C TYR A 341 -27.01 1.44 15.01
N ARG A 342 -26.38 0.96 13.93
CA ARG A 342 -27.05 0.43 12.73
C ARG A 342 -27.92 -0.80 13.01
N PHE A 343 -27.45 -1.69 13.89
CA PHE A 343 -28.16 -2.92 14.25
C PHE A 343 -28.93 -2.80 15.58
N LYS A 344 -28.91 -1.62 16.22
CA LYS A 344 -29.67 -1.31 17.44
C LYS A 344 -29.42 -2.33 18.57
N VAL A 345 -28.15 -2.63 18.82
CA VAL A 345 -27.75 -3.63 19.83
C VAL A 345 -28.11 -3.15 21.24
N PRO A 346 -28.82 -3.96 22.05
CA PRO A 346 -29.11 -3.61 23.45
C PRO A 346 -27.83 -3.38 24.27
N LYS A 347 -27.85 -2.35 25.13
CA LYS A 347 -26.68 -1.97 25.95
C LYS A 347 -26.45 -2.94 27.11
N ASP A 348 -27.54 -3.43 27.70
CA ASP A 348 -27.52 -4.36 28.82
C ASP A 348 -27.95 -5.75 28.35
N ILE A 349 -27.00 -6.68 28.36
CA ILE A 349 -27.24 -8.08 28.03
C ILE A 349 -26.70 -8.88 29.22
N GLU A 350 -27.57 -9.19 30.18
CA GLU A 350 -27.20 -9.87 31.43
C GLU A 350 -26.49 -11.20 31.17
N GLU A 351 -26.90 -11.92 30.14
CA GLU A 351 -26.34 -13.19 29.65
C GLU A 351 -24.85 -13.08 29.29
N ILE A 352 -24.34 -11.88 28.99
CA ILE A 352 -22.94 -11.65 28.62
C ILE A 352 -22.02 -11.59 29.86
N ARG A 353 -22.55 -11.35 31.06
CA ARG A 353 -21.76 -11.43 32.29
C ARG A 353 -21.24 -12.84 32.54
N GLU A 354 -21.98 -13.87 32.14
CA GLU A 354 -21.59 -15.29 32.22
C GLU A 354 -20.52 -15.68 31.17
N LEU A 355 -20.33 -14.89 30.10
CA LEU A 355 -19.42 -15.22 28.98
C LEU A 355 -17.94 -14.97 29.31
N LYS A 356 -17.64 -14.11 30.29
CA LYS A 356 -16.26 -13.91 30.76
C LYS A 356 -15.71 -15.21 31.36
N GLU A 357 -16.51 -15.89 32.20
CA GLU A 357 -16.12 -17.18 32.77
C GLU A 357 -15.88 -18.24 31.70
N ILE A 358 -16.58 -18.16 30.56
CA ILE A 358 -16.38 -19.10 29.45
C ILE A 358 -15.04 -18.85 28.77
N SER A 359 -14.70 -17.60 28.48
CA SER A 359 -13.39 -17.27 27.89
C SER A 359 -12.25 -17.67 28.83
N GLU A 360 -12.42 -17.47 30.14
CA GLU A 360 -11.48 -17.94 31.17
C GLU A 360 -11.38 -19.48 31.20
N LYS A 361 -12.51 -20.20 31.10
CA LYS A 361 -12.53 -21.68 31.02
C LYS A 361 -11.89 -22.21 29.74
N GLU A 362 -12.20 -21.63 28.58
CA GLU A 362 -11.59 -22.00 27.29
C GLU A 362 -10.10 -21.69 27.26
N TYR A 363 -9.66 -20.56 27.81
CA TYR A 363 -8.25 -20.25 27.96
C TYR A 363 -7.54 -21.24 28.90
N ALA A 364 -8.16 -21.58 30.04
CA ALA A 364 -7.63 -22.56 30.98
C ALA A 364 -7.48 -23.96 30.35
N ARG A 365 -8.38 -24.33 29.43
CA ARG A 365 -8.32 -25.61 28.67
C ARG A 365 -7.12 -25.72 27.74
N LEU A 366 -6.52 -24.60 27.32
CA LEU A 366 -5.29 -24.62 26.50
C LEU A 366 -4.06 -25.08 27.30
N GLY A 367 -4.16 -25.20 28.62
CA GLY A 367 -3.05 -25.60 29.48
C GLY A 367 -1.88 -24.60 29.50
N PRO A 368 -0.77 -24.97 30.14
CA PRO A 368 0.44 -24.14 30.19
C PRO A 368 1.07 -23.99 28.82
N ILE A 369 1.81 -22.89 28.62
CA ILE A 369 2.55 -22.64 27.38
C ILE A 369 3.68 -23.67 27.21
N THR A 370 3.71 -24.34 26.05
CA THR A 370 4.71 -25.38 25.76
C THR A 370 6.07 -24.78 25.45
N ALA A 371 7.12 -25.62 25.39
CA ALA A 371 8.47 -25.16 25.05
C ALA A 371 8.55 -24.60 23.62
N GLU A 372 7.86 -25.24 22.68
CA GLU A 372 7.77 -24.82 21.28
C GLU A 372 7.01 -23.50 21.17
N GLN A 373 5.88 -23.36 21.87
CA GLN A 373 5.13 -22.10 21.94
C GLN A 373 6.00 -20.95 22.50
N LYS A 374 6.81 -21.21 23.53
CA LYS A 374 7.75 -20.21 24.06
C LYS A 374 8.82 -19.84 23.03
N LEU A 375 9.35 -20.81 22.28
CA LEU A 375 10.39 -20.55 21.28
C LEU A 375 9.84 -19.76 20.08
N VAL A 376 8.66 -20.13 19.56
CA VAL A 376 7.98 -19.35 18.51
C VAL A 376 7.72 -17.92 18.98
N LEU A 377 7.22 -17.74 20.20
CA LEU A 377 6.99 -16.42 20.78
C LEU A 377 8.30 -15.63 20.94
N ALA A 378 9.39 -16.29 21.34
CA ALA A 378 10.70 -15.65 21.45
C ALA A 378 11.22 -15.17 20.09
N VAL A 379 11.11 -16.01 19.04
CA VAL A 379 11.48 -15.62 17.67
C VAL A 379 10.61 -14.46 17.17
N PHE A 380 9.30 -14.53 17.37
CA PHE A 380 8.37 -13.46 17.00
C PHE A 380 8.72 -12.14 17.70
N LEU A 381 8.92 -12.15 19.02
CA LEU A 381 9.27 -10.94 19.78
C LEU A 381 10.66 -10.40 19.39
N ALA A 382 11.61 -11.28 19.07
CA ALA A 382 12.92 -10.86 18.57
C ALA A 382 12.81 -10.16 17.21
N VAL A 383 12.03 -10.71 16.27
CA VAL A 383 11.77 -10.08 14.97
C VAL A 383 11.10 -8.72 15.13
N VAL A 384 10.04 -8.63 15.95
CA VAL A 384 9.36 -7.35 16.23
C VAL A 384 10.33 -6.36 16.87
N GLY A 385 11.14 -6.80 17.83
CA GLY A 385 12.18 -5.97 18.44
C GLY A 385 13.15 -5.40 17.40
N LEU A 386 13.66 -6.27 16.52
CA LEU A 386 14.55 -5.86 15.43
C LEU A 386 13.87 -4.88 14.45
N TRP A 387 12.63 -5.14 14.03
CA TRP A 387 11.88 -4.21 13.18
C TRP A 387 11.71 -2.81 13.79
N LEU A 388 11.44 -2.74 15.10
CA LEU A 388 11.30 -1.46 15.81
C LEU A 388 12.64 -0.73 15.99
N THR A 389 13.76 -1.43 15.81
CA THR A 389 15.11 -0.90 15.98
C THR A 389 15.92 -0.78 14.68
N GLU A 390 15.30 -1.01 13.52
CA GLU A 390 15.97 -0.83 12.21
C GLU A 390 16.50 0.59 12.07
N LYS A 391 15.59 1.57 12.21
CA LYS A 391 15.90 2.99 12.37
C LYS A 391 14.98 3.54 13.46
N VAL A 392 15.57 3.96 14.58
CA VAL A 392 14.77 4.56 15.64
C VAL A 392 14.42 6.01 15.28
N PRO A 393 13.30 6.56 15.80
CA PRO A 393 12.96 7.97 15.56
C PRO A 393 14.09 8.92 15.97
N ASP A 394 14.29 10.01 15.24
CA ASP A 394 15.42 10.92 15.42
C ASP A 394 15.52 11.49 16.85
N PHE A 395 14.38 11.71 17.53
CA PHE A 395 14.37 12.14 18.93
C PHE A 395 14.94 11.08 19.89
N VAL A 396 14.71 9.79 19.63
CA VAL A 396 15.26 8.68 20.42
C VAL A 396 16.75 8.55 20.11
N ALA A 397 17.10 8.59 18.83
CA ALA A 397 18.47 8.55 18.37
C ALA A 397 19.34 9.63 19.02
N ASN A 398 18.85 10.87 19.08
CA ASN A 398 19.57 12.00 19.67
C ASN A 398 19.78 11.84 21.19
N ILE A 399 18.86 11.17 21.89
CA ILE A 399 18.96 10.94 23.34
C ILE A 399 19.90 9.75 23.65
N VAL A 400 19.75 8.66 22.88
CA VAL A 400 20.45 7.38 23.14
C VAL A 400 21.83 7.34 22.46
N GLY A 401 22.09 8.22 21.49
CA GLY A 401 23.29 8.19 20.67
C GLY A 401 23.36 7.01 19.71
N TRP A 402 22.21 6.40 19.38
CA TRP A 402 22.11 5.21 18.54
C TRP A 402 20.95 5.32 17.57
N ASN A 403 21.24 5.24 16.27
CA ASN A 403 20.26 5.43 15.19
C ASN A 403 19.47 4.16 14.83
N GLY A 404 19.73 3.03 15.50
CA GLY A 404 19.24 1.71 15.12
C GLY A 404 20.35 0.83 14.52
N HIS A 405 20.03 -0.43 14.24
CA HIS A 405 21.00 -1.38 13.69
C HIS A 405 21.10 -1.34 12.15
N GLY A 406 20.18 -0.68 11.45
CA GLY A 406 20.23 -0.49 9.99
C GLY A 406 20.05 -1.75 9.13
N ILE A 407 19.58 -2.86 9.71
CA ILE A 407 19.28 -4.08 8.96
C ILE A 407 17.85 -3.97 8.46
N SER A 408 17.64 -4.08 7.14
CA SER A 408 16.34 -3.88 6.53
C SER A 408 15.26 -4.81 7.09
N SER A 409 14.03 -4.31 7.18
CA SER A 409 12.86 -5.07 7.65
C SER A 409 12.69 -6.40 6.93
N SER A 410 12.97 -6.44 5.62
CA SER A 410 12.92 -7.64 4.80
C SER A 410 13.94 -8.70 5.23
N THR A 411 15.17 -8.28 5.52
CA THR A 411 16.25 -9.18 5.99
C THR A 411 15.93 -9.73 7.37
N VAL A 412 15.39 -8.90 8.27
CA VAL A 412 14.94 -9.33 9.60
C VAL A 412 13.82 -10.37 9.49
N ALA A 413 12.86 -10.17 8.58
CA ALA A 413 11.77 -11.13 8.36
C ALA A 413 12.29 -12.48 7.86
N LEU A 414 13.23 -12.47 6.91
CA LEU A 414 13.89 -13.68 6.41
C LEU A 414 14.70 -14.38 7.51
N LEU A 415 15.39 -13.62 8.37
CA LEU A 415 16.12 -14.17 9.52
C LEU A 415 15.17 -14.88 10.50
N GLY A 416 13.99 -14.31 10.75
CA GLY A 416 12.94 -14.95 11.54
C GLY A 416 12.46 -16.26 10.92
N GLY A 417 12.13 -16.24 9.63
CA GLY A 417 11.75 -17.45 8.88
C GLY A 417 12.83 -18.52 8.90
N PHE A 418 14.09 -18.13 8.68
CA PHE A 418 15.25 -19.00 8.75
C PHE A 418 15.39 -19.63 10.15
N ALA A 419 15.28 -18.84 11.21
CA ALA A 419 15.34 -19.34 12.58
C ALA A 419 14.25 -20.38 12.87
N LEU A 420 13.02 -20.14 12.42
CA LEU A 420 11.90 -21.08 12.58
C LEU A 420 12.15 -22.43 11.88
N LEU A 421 12.77 -22.43 10.70
CA LEU A 421 13.15 -23.64 9.98
C LEU A 421 14.31 -24.37 10.66
N VAL A 422 15.34 -23.64 11.09
CA VAL A 422 16.51 -24.22 11.79
C VAL A 422 16.09 -24.86 13.11
N PHE A 423 15.19 -24.23 13.86
CA PHE A 423 14.63 -24.78 15.09
C PHE A 423 13.58 -25.88 14.85
N ARG A 424 13.31 -26.26 13.59
CA ARG A 424 12.32 -27.27 13.18
C ARG A 424 10.91 -26.98 13.71
N LEU A 425 10.58 -25.70 13.86
CA LEU A 425 9.24 -25.24 14.19
C LEU A 425 8.37 -25.22 12.92
N LEU A 426 8.99 -24.92 11.78
CA LEU A 426 8.42 -25.07 10.45
C LEU A 426 9.18 -26.13 9.65
N ASP A 427 8.50 -26.71 8.68
CA ASP A 427 9.05 -27.69 7.74
C ASP A 427 8.75 -27.31 6.28
N GLU A 428 9.26 -28.10 5.33
CA GLU A 428 9.06 -27.87 3.89
C GLU A 428 7.58 -27.92 3.49
N HIS A 429 6.75 -28.69 4.21
CA HIS A 429 5.32 -28.76 3.94
C HIS A 429 4.65 -27.42 4.29
N ASP A 430 4.98 -26.83 5.44
CA ASP A 430 4.50 -25.49 5.79
C ASP A 430 4.86 -24.47 4.71
N VAL A 431 6.12 -24.48 4.25
CA VAL A 431 6.60 -23.52 3.23
C VAL A 431 5.90 -23.70 1.88
N SER A 432 5.66 -24.95 1.47
CA SER A 432 5.12 -25.26 0.14
C SER A 432 3.59 -25.17 0.05
N HIS A 433 2.85 -25.51 1.11
CA HIS A 433 1.40 -25.65 1.08
C HIS A 433 0.64 -24.56 1.86
N GLU A 434 1.23 -24.02 2.92
CA GLU A 434 0.54 -23.09 3.82
C GLU A 434 0.84 -21.62 3.48
N ILE A 435 1.93 -21.36 2.76
CA ILE A 435 2.31 -20.03 2.30
C ILE A 435 1.53 -19.66 1.04
N ASN A 436 0.96 -18.45 1.02
CA ASN A 436 0.27 -17.93 -0.15
C ASN A 436 1.26 -17.39 -1.19
N TRP A 437 1.85 -18.30 -1.98
CA TRP A 437 2.72 -17.97 -3.11
C TRP A 437 2.05 -17.06 -4.15
N GLY A 438 0.74 -17.17 -4.29
CA GLY A 438 -0.03 -16.31 -5.20
C GLY A 438 0.10 -14.83 -4.83
N SER A 439 -0.03 -14.48 -3.55
CA SER A 439 0.13 -13.10 -3.07
C SER A 439 1.54 -12.55 -3.34
N LEU A 440 2.58 -13.38 -3.20
CA LEU A 440 3.96 -12.98 -3.49
C LEU A 440 4.18 -12.70 -4.98
N LEU A 441 3.64 -13.56 -5.85
CA LEU A 441 3.68 -13.37 -7.31
C LEU A 441 2.92 -12.12 -7.74
N ILE A 442 1.77 -11.85 -7.13
CA ILE A 442 0.99 -10.63 -7.41
C ILE A 442 1.78 -9.39 -7.03
N LEU A 443 2.39 -9.37 -5.85
CA LEU A 443 3.23 -8.25 -5.38
C LEU A 443 4.40 -7.98 -6.35
N GLY A 444 5.16 -9.02 -6.70
CA GLY A 444 6.29 -8.89 -7.62
C GLY A 444 5.87 -8.43 -9.02
N SER A 445 4.80 -9.02 -9.56
CA SER A 445 4.24 -8.59 -10.85
C SER A 445 3.69 -7.17 -10.82
N GLY A 446 3.20 -6.74 -9.66
CA GLY A 446 2.71 -5.39 -9.44
C GLY A 446 3.82 -4.37 -9.54
N ILE A 447 4.92 -4.59 -8.81
CA ILE A 447 6.12 -3.77 -8.87
C ILE A 447 6.67 -3.73 -10.32
N ALA A 448 6.67 -4.87 -11.02
CA ALA A 448 7.08 -4.94 -12.43
C ALA A 448 6.18 -4.09 -13.36
N LEU A 449 4.85 -4.14 -13.17
CA LEU A 449 3.90 -3.35 -13.95
C LEU A 449 4.08 -1.85 -13.71
N GLY A 450 4.12 -1.43 -12.44
CA GLY A 450 4.33 -0.02 -12.09
C GLY A 450 5.68 0.51 -12.58
N GLY A 451 6.74 -0.32 -12.45
CA GLY A 451 8.05 -0.07 -13.03
C GLY A 451 7.99 0.15 -14.54
N ALA A 452 7.31 -0.74 -15.27
CA ALA A 452 7.13 -0.59 -16.71
C ALA A 452 6.43 0.72 -17.06
N MET A 453 5.34 1.08 -16.37
CA MET A 453 4.59 2.32 -16.64
C MET A 453 5.41 3.59 -16.41
N ILE A 454 6.20 3.61 -15.34
CA ILE A 454 7.00 4.79 -14.99
C ILE A 454 8.24 4.89 -15.88
N GLN A 455 8.95 3.78 -16.11
CA GLN A 455 10.16 3.76 -16.92
C GLN A 455 9.90 4.01 -18.41
N THR A 456 8.66 3.84 -18.87
CA THR A 456 8.24 4.21 -20.23
C THR A 456 7.71 5.64 -20.32
N GLY A 457 7.62 6.38 -19.20
CA GLY A 457 7.00 7.71 -19.13
C GLY A 457 5.48 7.72 -19.31
N LEU A 458 4.83 6.54 -19.34
CA LEU A 458 3.39 6.44 -19.60
C LEU A 458 2.57 6.98 -18.43
N SER A 459 3.00 6.72 -17.20
CA SER A 459 2.33 7.26 -16.01
C SER A 459 2.42 8.79 -15.94
N THR A 460 3.56 9.38 -16.31
CA THR A 460 3.73 10.85 -16.41
C THR A 460 2.79 11.43 -17.46
N PHE A 461 2.65 10.78 -18.62
CA PHE A 461 1.68 11.19 -19.62
C PHE A 461 0.24 11.18 -19.08
N ILE A 462 -0.17 10.09 -18.41
CA ILE A 462 -1.52 9.98 -17.83
C ILE A 462 -1.73 11.04 -16.75
N ALA A 463 -0.73 11.28 -15.90
CA ALA A 463 -0.75 12.33 -14.88
C ALA A 463 -0.95 13.71 -15.48
N HIS A 464 -0.25 14.03 -16.57
CA HIS A 464 -0.40 15.31 -17.26
C HIS A 464 -1.82 15.51 -17.84
N GLN A 465 -2.47 14.44 -18.33
CA GLN A 465 -3.88 14.51 -18.76
C GLN A 465 -4.85 14.84 -17.60
N LEU A 466 -4.42 14.60 -16.36
CA LEU A 466 -5.18 14.90 -15.14
C LEU A 466 -4.72 16.22 -14.48
N SER A 467 -3.86 17.00 -15.13
CA SER A 467 -3.35 18.30 -14.63
C SER A 467 -4.47 19.31 -14.32
N THR A 468 -5.63 19.20 -14.99
CA THR A 468 -6.83 20.00 -14.69
C THR A 468 -7.35 19.84 -13.27
N LEU A 469 -7.00 18.76 -12.57
CA LEU A 469 -7.29 18.61 -11.14
C LEU A 469 -6.57 19.66 -10.29
N GLY A 470 -5.50 20.29 -10.80
CA GLY A 470 -4.77 21.37 -10.15
C GLY A 470 -5.56 22.67 -9.97
N TYR A 471 -6.72 22.82 -10.63
CA TYR A 471 -7.66 23.90 -10.31
C TYR A 471 -8.38 23.71 -8.98
N LEU A 472 -8.37 22.49 -8.43
CA LEU A 472 -8.95 22.18 -7.13
C LEU A 472 -7.91 22.38 -6.02
N PRO A 473 -8.33 22.76 -4.80
CA PRO A 473 -7.44 22.74 -3.66
C PRO A 473 -6.86 21.33 -3.42
N SER A 474 -5.58 21.23 -3.06
CA SER A 474 -4.87 19.95 -2.84
C SER A 474 -5.64 18.98 -1.94
N PHE A 475 -6.24 19.50 -0.86
CA PHE A 475 -7.10 18.72 0.04
C PHE A 475 -8.26 18.00 -0.66
N LEU A 476 -8.93 18.68 -1.60
CA LEU A 476 -10.05 18.10 -2.34
C LEU A 476 -9.56 17.03 -3.31
N VAL A 477 -8.40 17.24 -3.94
CA VAL A 477 -7.75 16.24 -4.80
C VAL A 477 -7.45 14.96 -4.02
N ILE A 478 -6.92 15.08 -2.80
CA ILE A 478 -6.64 13.94 -1.91
C ILE A 478 -7.93 13.16 -1.59
N ILE A 479 -9.03 13.84 -1.28
CA ILE A 479 -10.34 13.19 -1.05
C ILE A 479 -10.80 12.44 -2.31
N VAL A 480 -10.75 13.09 -3.47
CA VAL A 480 -11.18 12.48 -4.74
C VAL A 480 -10.38 11.21 -5.01
N ILE A 481 -9.05 11.26 -4.85
CA ILE A 481 -8.18 10.10 -5.03
C ILE A 481 -8.51 8.99 -4.02
N GLY A 482 -8.73 9.33 -2.74
CA GLY A 482 -9.15 8.37 -1.72
C GLY A 482 -10.49 7.71 -2.05
N VAL A 483 -11.48 8.46 -2.51
CA VAL A 483 -12.78 7.92 -2.96
C VAL A 483 -12.58 7.00 -4.16
N VAL A 484 -11.81 7.41 -5.17
CA VAL A 484 -11.50 6.58 -6.34
C VAL A 484 -10.83 5.27 -5.91
N ALA A 485 -9.86 5.33 -4.99
CA ALA A 485 -9.19 4.16 -4.46
C ALA A 485 -10.17 3.17 -3.81
N VAL A 486 -11.08 3.66 -2.97
CA VAL A 486 -12.12 2.84 -2.33
C VAL A 486 -13.08 2.24 -3.35
N LEU A 487 -13.55 3.04 -4.32
CA LEU A 487 -14.46 2.55 -5.37
C LEU A 487 -13.81 1.49 -6.27
N VAL A 488 -12.54 1.67 -6.60
CA VAL A 488 -11.78 0.71 -7.42
C VAL A 488 -11.63 -0.62 -6.67
N THR A 489 -11.33 -0.59 -5.38
CA THR A 489 -11.19 -1.83 -4.60
C THR A 489 -12.50 -2.57 -4.34
N MET A 490 -13.67 -1.92 -4.47
CA MET A 490 -14.96 -2.64 -4.40
C MET A 490 -15.13 -3.65 -5.55
N VAL A 491 -14.46 -3.41 -6.68
CA VAL A 491 -14.61 -4.21 -7.91
C VAL A 491 -13.32 -4.92 -8.32
N ALA A 492 -12.21 -4.69 -7.62
CA ALA A 492 -10.92 -5.32 -7.84
C ALA A 492 -10.25 -5.68 -6.52
N SER A 493 -9.36 -6.68 -6.52
CA SER A 493 -8.57 -6.97 -5.32
C SER A 493 -7.79 -5.74 -4.83
N ASN A 494 -7.67 -5.59 -3.50
CA ASN A 494 -6.95 -4.48 -2.86
C ASN A 494 -5.55 -4.26 -3.46
N THR A 495 -4.83 -5.36 -3.71
CA THR A 495 -3.49 -5.32 -4.31
C THR A 495 -3.55 -4.88 -5.78
N GLY A 496 -4.48 -5.40 -6.57
CA GLY A 496 -4.66 -4.97 -7.96
C GLY A 496 -4.98 -3.48 -8.07
N ALA A 497 -5.86 -2.97 -7.20
CA ALA A 497 -6.18 -1.55 -7.11
C ALA A 497 -4.93 -0.71 -6.80
N ALA A 498 -4.14 -1.11 -5.80
CA ALA A 498 -2.91 -0.42 -5.42
C ALA A 498 -1.87 -0.39 -6.56
N VAL A 499 -1.69 -1.50 -7.27
CA VAL A 499 -0.73 -1.59 -8.38
C VAL A 499 -1.10 -0.64 -9.51
N ILE A 500 -2.39 -0.48 -9.81
CA ILE A 500 -2.83 0.40 -10.91
C ILE A 500 -2.74 1.87 -10.48
N LEU A 501 -3.20 2.18 -9.26
CA LEU A 501 -3.38 3.57 -8.83
C LEU A 501 -2.07 4.25 -8.42
N ILE A 502 -1.21 3.59 -7.63
CA ILE A 502 -0.01 4.25 -7.07
C ILE A 502 0.96 4.76 -8.16
N PRO A 503 1.32 3.98 -9.21
CA PRO A 503 2.25 4.44 -10.24
C PRO A 503 1.76 5.63 -11.06
N ILE A 504 0.44 5.83 -11.15
CA ILE A 504 -0.17 7.00 -11.81
C ILE A 504 -0.22 8.18 -10.83
N ALA A 505 -0.52 7.89 -9.57
CA ALA A 505 -0.71 8.91 -8.56
C ALA A 505 0.58 9.60 -8.12
N ILE A 506 1.73 8.91 -8.15
CA ILE A 506 3.04 9.53 -7.82
C ILE A 506 3.38 10.66 -8.81
N PRO A 507 3.41 10.45 -10.15
CA PRO A 507 3.65 11.55 -11.09
C PRO A 507 2.56 12.61 -11.06
N LEU A 508 1.30 12.23 -10.81
CA LEU A 508 0.20 13.20 -10.66
C LEU A 508 0.42 14.10 -9.45
N ALA A 509 0.85 13.56 -8.32
CA ALA A 509 1.18 14.34 -7.15
C ALA A 509 2.27 15.36 -7.46
N ALA A 510 3.35 14.90 -8.11
CA ALA A 510 4.45 15.76 -8.53
C ALA A 510 3.99 16.89 -9.46
N GLU A 511 3.17 16.58 -10.48
CA GLU A 511 2.60 17.57 -11.42
C GLU A 511 1.77 18.64 -10.69
N LEU A 512 0.92 18.21 -9.75
CA LEU A 512 0.04 19.10 -8.99
C LEU A 512 0.76 19.84 -7.85
N GLY A 513 2.04 19.52 -7.59
CA GLY A 513 2.80 20.06 -6.46
C GLY A 513 2.32 19.54 -5.10
N ILE A 514 1.67 18.37 -5.07
CA ILE A 514 1.28 17.66 -3.85
C ILE A 514 2.39 16.68 -3.49
N ASP A 515 2.68 16.51 -2.21
CA ASP A 515 3.66 15.51 -1.74
C ASP A 515 3.32 14.09 -2.27
N PRO A 516 4.18 13.48 -3.11
CA PRO A 516 3.91 12.14 -3.65
C PRO A 516 3.84 11.04 -2.59
N LEU A 517 4.54 11.20 -1.46
CA LEU A 517 4.47 10.27 -0.34
C LEU A 517 3.06 10.25 0.25
N LEU A 518 2.48 11.43 0.43
CA LEU A 518 1.13 11.59 0.97
C LEU A 518 0.10 10.82 0.14
N ILE A 519 0.05 11.08 -1.17
CA ILE A 519 -0.93 10.44 -2.05
C ILE A 519 -0.73 8.92 -2.10
N THR A 520 0.53 8.47 -2.11
CA THR A 520 0.87 7.05 -2.10
C THR A 520 0.34 6.35 -0.85
N MET A 521 0.56 6.95 0.33
CA MET A 521 0.06 6.40 1.60
C MET A 521 -1.47 6.42 1.68
N VAL A 522 -2.11 7.49 1.21
CA VAL A 522 -3.58 7.57 1.14
C VAL A 522 -4.15 6.43 0.30
N ILE A 523 -3.61 6.19 -0.90
CA ILE A 523 -4.08 5.11 -1.77
C ILE A 523 -3.85 3.75 -1.11
N ALA A 524 -2.65 3.48 -0.58
CA ALA A 524 -2.31 2.20 0.04
C ALA A 524 -3.24 1.82 1.20
N ILE A 525 -3.60 2.82 2.02
CA ILE A 525 -4.54 2.65 3.13
C ILE A 525 -5.99 2.53 2.60
N ALA A 526 -6.41 3.41 1.69
CA ALA A 526 -7.77 3.45 1.17
C ALA A 526 -8.17 2.16 0.45
N VAL A 527 -7.32 1.63 -0.44
CA VAL A 527 -7.57 0.34 -1.11
C VAL A 527 -7.56 -0.86 -0.15
N SER A 528 -7.06 -0.69 1.08
CA SER A 528 -7.09 -1.72 2.11
C SER A 528 -8.38 -1.67 2.96
N MET A 529 -9.27 -0.71 2.72
CA MET A 529 -10.47 -0.44 3.53
C MET A 529 -11.75 -0.66 2.71
N ASP A 530 -11.95 -1.88 2.21
CA ASP A 530 -13.20 -2.30 1.57
C ASP A 530 -14.06 -3.14 2.51
N PHE A 531 -15.21 -2.59 2.90
CA PHE A 531 -16.17 -3.22 3.80
C PHE A 531 -17.54 -3.51 3.17
N ALA A 532 -17.84 -3.00 1.97
CA ALA A 532 -19.19 -3.03 1.40
C ALA A 532 -19.61 -4.39 0.83
N LEU A 533 -18.71 -5.08 0.15
CA LEU A 533 -19.03 -6.30 -0.59
C LEU A 533 -18.35 -7.54 0.03
N PRO A 534 -18.96 -8.75 -0.07
CA PRO A 534 -18.37 -9.96 0.50
C PRO A 534 -17.12 -10.32 -0.29
N THR A 535 -17.18 -10.15 -1.61
CA THR A 535 -16.11 -10.40 -2.56
C THR A 535 -14.96 -9.41 -2.45
N GLY A 536 -15.19 -8.27 -1.79
CA GLY A 536 -14.18 -7.22 -1.61
C GLY A 536 -12.97 -7.71 -0.81
N THR A 537 -13.23 -8.38 0.32
CA THR A 537 -12.16 -8.96 1.15
C THR A 537 -12.51 -10.35 1.67
N PRO A 538 -11.52 -11.26 1.81
CA PRO A 538 -11.76 -12.58 2.39
C PRO A 538 -12.41 -12.57 3.78
N PRO A 539 -12.05 -11.65 4.72
CA PRO A 539 -12.79 -11.49 5.98
C PRO A 539 -14.29 -11.28 5.79
N SER A 540 -14.69 -10.40 4.88
CA SER A 540 -16.10 -10.14 4.56
C SER A 540 -16.78 -11.38 3.96
N THR A 541 -16.09 -12.14 3.10
CA THR A 541 -16.58 -13.43 2.61
C THR A 541 -16.82 -14.44 3.75
N ILE A 542 -15.85 -14.59 4.67
CA ILE A 542 -15.99 -15.51 5.81
C ILE A 542 -17.19 -15.09 6.67
N ALA A 543 -17.33 -13.80 7.00
CA ALA A 543 -18.47 -13.29 7.74
C ALA A 543 -19.80 -13.54 7.03
N TYR A 544 -19.88 -13.27 5.73
CA TYR A 544 -21.08 -13.51 4.94
C TYR A 544 -21.47 -14.99 4.90
N SER A 545 -20.50 -15.89 4.80
CA SER A 545 -20.71 -17.34 4.76
C SER A 545 -21.35 -17.91 6.03
N THR A 546 -21.34 -17.18 7.14
CA THR A 546 -22.03 -17.57 8.38
C THR A 546 -23.56 -17.56 8.27
N GLY A 547 -24.11 -16.92 7.23
CA GLY A 547 -25.56 -16.76 7.02
C GLY A 547 -26.25 -15.82 8.01
N ARG A 548 -25.49 -15.11 8.87
CA ARG A 548 -26.06 -14.20 9.89
C ARG A 548 -26.41 -12.82 9.36
N VAL A 549 -25.82 -12.41 8.24
CA VAL A 549 -25.94 -11.06 7.67
C VAL A 549 -26.44 -11.17 6.25
N GLU A 550 -27.48 -10.40 5.91
CA GLU A 550 -27.97 -10.34 4.54
C GLU A 550 -27.09 -9.43 3.67
N MET A 551 -27.11 -9.65 2.35
CA MET A 551 -26.26 -8.88 1.44
C MET A 551 -26.56 -7.37 1.52
N ARG A 552 -27.84 -7.00 1.55
CA ARG A 552 -28.24 -5.59 1.70
C ARG A 552 -27.71 -4.97 3.00
N GLU A 553 -27.65 -5.74 4.08
CA GLU A 553 -27.17 -5.24 5.38
C GLU A 553 -25.67 -4.99 5.36
N MET A 554 -24.90 -5.89 4.75
CA MET A 554 -23.45 -5.71 4.56
C MET A 554 -23.15 -4.49 3.69
N ILE A 555 -23.78 -4.37 2.52
CA ILE A 555 -23.58 -3.22 1.61
C ILE A 555 -23.91 -1.90 2.32
N THR A 556 -25.09 -1.81 2.95
CA THR A 556 -25.50 -0.55 3.59
C THR A 556 -24.67 -0.20 4.82
N ALA A 557 -24.15 -1.20 5.55
CA ALA A 557 -23.27 -0.95 6.68
C ALA A 557 -21.84 -0.61 6.24
N GLY A 558 -21.30 -1.34 5.27
CA GLY A 558 -19.94 -1.21 4.76
C GLY A 558 -19.71 0.08 4.00
N LEU A 559 -20.59 0.45 3.05
CA LEU A 559 -20.45 1.70 2.28
C LEU A 559 -20.36 2.95 3.17
N VAL A 560 -21.08 2.97 4.30
CA VAL A 560 -20.99 4.09 5.25
C VAL A 560 -19.62 4.12 5.92
N ILE A 561 -19.07 2.96 6.28
CA ILE A 561 -17.71 2.88 6.85
C ILE A 561 -16.66 3.25 5.80
N ASP A 562 -16.81 2.80 4.56
CA ASP A 562 -15.93 3.13 3.44
C ASP A 562 -15.84 4.65 3.24
N LEU A 563 -16.97 5.35 3.24
CA LEU A 563 -17.00 6.82 3.12
C LEU A 563 -16.39 7.51 4.34
N ILE A 564 -16.68 7.01 5.55
CA ILE A 564 -16.08 7.52 6.78
C ILE A 564 -14.56 7.27 6.77
N ALA A 565 -14.11 6.13 6.27
CA ALA A 565 -12.70 5.76 6.16
C ALA A 565 -11.94 6.75 5.31
N VAL A 566 -12.47 7.10 4.13
CA VAL A 566 -11.85 8.13 3.27
C VAL A 566 -11.72 9.44 4.03
N LEU A 567 -12.80 9.92 4.67
CA LEU A 567 -12.75 11.17 5.43
C LEU A 567 -11.75 11.12 6.59
N VAL A 568 -11.71 10.01 7.33
CA VAL A 568 -10.77 9.82 8.44
C VAL A 568 -9.34 9.81 7.93
N VAL A 569 -9.04 9.07 6.86
CA VAL A 569 -7.70 9.06 6.26
C VAL A 569 -7.30 10.47 5.85
N THR A 570 -8.17 11.23 5.17
CA THR A 570 -7.90 12.62 4.80
C THR A 570 -7.71 13.54 6.01
N ILE A 571 -8.50 13.40 7.08
CA ILE A 571 -8.33 14.21 8.31
C ILE A 571 -7.01 13.84 9.02
N VAL A 572 -6.70 12.55 9.13
CA VAL A 572 -5.44 12.06 9.72
C VAL A 572 -4.24 12.60 8.95
N VAL A 573 -4.31 12.61 7.62
CA VAL A 573 -3.30 13.21 6.73
C VAL A 573 -3.07 14.68 7.10
N VAL A 574 -4.14 15.49 7.16
CA VAL A 574 -4.04 16.94 7.39
C VAL A 574 -3.46 17.27 8.76
N TYR A 575 -3.90 16.57 9.81
CA TYR A 575 -3.57 16.96 11.18
C TYR A 575 -2.43 16.15 11.78
N LEU A 576 -2.40 14.84 11.62
CA LEU A 576 -1.43 13.99 12.32
C LEU A 576 -0.15 13.81 11.50
N TRP A 577 -0.26 13.48 10.21
CA TRP A 577 0.94 13.25 9.40
C TRP A 577 1.73 14.53 9.18
N SER A 578 1.04 15.64 8.93
CA SER A 578 1.68 16.96 8.86
C SER A 578 2.31 17.37 10.20
N LEU A 579 1.60 17.17 11.34
CA LEU A 579 2.15 17.49 12.67
C LEU A 579 3.38 16.66 13.03
N PHE A 580 3.40 15.38 12.62
CA PHE A 580 4.57 14.53 12.77
C PHE A 580 5.71 14.86 11.80
N GLY A 581 5.52 15.82 10.89
CA GLY A 581 6.50 16.18 9.86
C GLY A 581 6.73 15.09 8.84
N LEU A 582 5.76 14.18 8.66
CA LEU A 582 5.87 13.04 7.75
C LEU A 582 5.56 13.41 6.30
N VAL A 583 4.72 14.42 6.10
CA VAL A 583 4.26 14.89 4.78
C VAL A 583 4.09 16.41 4.75
N VAL A 584 4.19 16.99 3.56
CA VAL A 584 3.87 18.41 3.30
C VAL A 584 2.52 18.50 2.56
N LEU A 585 1.68 19.46 2.95
CA LEU A 585 0.32 19.64 2.41
C LEU A 585 0.27 20.56 1.18
#